data_AF-A0A1I6SE97-F1
#
_entry.id   AF-A0A1I6SE97-F1
#
_cell.length_a   1.000
_cell.length_b   1.000
_cell.length_c   1.000
_cell.angle_alpha   90.00
_cell.angle_beta   90.00
_cell.angle_gamma   90.00
#
_symmetry.space_group_name_H-M   'P 1'
#
loop_
_entity.id
_entity.type
_entity.pdbx_description
1 polymer ?
#
loop_
_entity_poly.entity_id
_entity_poly.type
_entity_poly.pdbx_seq_one_letter_code
_entity_poly.pdbx_strand_id
1 'polypeptide(L)' 'MDEKNNGKSRTPLFSVYTTREAEQLWGLAENTVNKWCNRGKFHENEARKSGKVWLVTCEGMERLTRK' A
#
# COMPACT_ATOMS: atom_id res chain seq x y z
N MET A 1 -23.89 17.83 15.20
CA MET A 1 -22.59 17.82 15.90
C MET A 1 -21.66 17.01 15.04
N ASP A 2 -21.11 17.69 14.04
CA ASP A 2 -20.24 17.11 13.02
C ASP A 2 -18.89 16.82 13.63
N GLU A 3 -18.63 15.54 13.87
CA GLU A 3 -17.35 15.05 14.38
C GLU A 3 -16.31 15.15 13.26
N LYS A 4 -15.76 16.35 13.10
CA LYS A 4 -14.56 16.61 12.33
C LYS A 4 -13.39 15.89 13.01
N ASN A 5 -13.21 14.60 12.71
CA ASN A 5 -12.01 13.89 13.12
C ASN A 5 -10.85 14.29 12.21
N ASN A 6 -10.24 15.41 12.58
CA ASN A 6 -8.80 15.59 12.74
C ASN A 6 -7.92 14.92 11.67
N GLY A 7 -7.22 15.76 10.89
CA GLY A 7 -6.14 15.33 9.99
C GLY A 7 -5.04 14.64 10.78
N LYS A 8 -5.18 13.32 10.99
CA LYS A 8 -4.07 12.46 11.39
C LYS A 8 -3.09 12.49 10.23
N SER A 9 -2.03 13.26 10.38
CA SER A 9 -0.81 13.10 9.59
C SER A 9 -0.46 11.62 9.65
N ARG A 10 -0.65 10.87 8.55
CA ARG A 10 -0.21 9.47 8.50
C ARG A 10 1.29 9.50 8.73
N THR A 11 1.74 8.99 9.88
CA THR A 11 3.18 8.87 10.15
C THR A 11 3.80 8.04 9.03
N PRO A 12 4.95 8.43 8.46
CA PRO A 12 5.57 7.71 7.34
C PRO A 12 5.79 6.22 7.60
N LEU A 13 5.97 5.84 8.87
CA LEU A 13 6.10 4.44 9.27
C LEU A 13 4.80 3.63 9.05
N PHE A 14 3.64 4.24 9.25
CA PHE A 14 2.32 3.60 9.10
C PHE A 14 1.69 3.84 7.72
N SER A 15 2.38 4.54 6.81
CA SER A 15 1.94 4.70 5.42
C SER A 15 2.59 3.70 4.47
N VAL A 16 3.39 2.78 4.98
CA VAL A 16 4.08 1.72 4.22
C VAL A 16 3.70 0.37 4.79
N TYR A 17 3.38 -0.57 3.89
CA TYR A 17 2.97 -1.92 4.23
C TYR A 17 3.79 -2.93 3.44
N THR A 18 4.00 -4.11 4.00
CA THR A 18 4.42 -5.27 3.22
C THR A 18 3.31 -5.65 2.23
N THR A 19 3.66 -6.34 1.13
CA THR A 19 2.64 -6.81 0.18
C THR A 19 1.59 -7.70 0.84
N ARG A 20 1.96 -8.49 1.85
CA ARG A 20 1.04 -9.38 2.56
C ARG A 20 0.07 -8.61 3.45
N GLU A 21 0.55 -7.61 4.18
CA GLU A 21 -0.32 -6.71 4.95
C GLU A 21 -1.27 -5.95 4.03
N ALA A 22 -0.78 -5.43 2.91
CA ALA A 22 -1.61 -4.74 1.93
C ALA A 22 -2.67 -5.67 1.30
N GLU A 23 -2.33 -6.92 1.00
CA GLU A 23 -3.30 -7.91 0.49
C GLU A 23 -4.43 -8.15 1.50
N GLN A 24 -4.10 -8.28 2.79
CA GLN A 24 -5.08 -8.48 3.85
C GLN A 24 -5.95 -7.23 4.07
N LEU A 25 -5.34 -6.04 4.12
CA LEU A 25 -6.04 -4.78 4.36
C LEU A 25 -7.01 -4.41 3.23
N TRP A 26 -6.65 -4.69 1.97
CA TRP A 26 -7.50 -4.41 0.80
C TRP A 26 -8.35 -5.60 0.34
N GLY A 27 -8.32 -6.74 1.06
CA GLY A 27 -9.09 -7.93 0.70
C GLY A 27 -8.71 -8.54 -0.65
N LEU A 28 -7.44 -8.45 -1.03
CA LEU A 28 -6.91 -9.00 -2.27
C LEU A 28 -6.45 -10.46 -2.07
N ALA A 29 -6.49 -11.24 -3.15
CA ALA A 29 -5.94 -12.59 -3.13
C ALA A 29 -4.43 -12.56 -2.84
N GLU A 30 -3.93 -13.59 -2.15
CA GLU A 30 -2.51 -13.74 -1.83
C GLU A 30 -1.64 -13.63 -3.11
N ASN A 31 -0.50 -12.97 -2.99
CA ASN A 31 0.47 -12.76 -4.08
C ASN A 31 -0.01 -11.80 -5.20
N THR A 32 -1.19 -11.16 -5.06
CA THR A 32 -1.69 -10.17 -6.03
C THR A 32 -0.81 -8.93 -6.07
N VAL A 33 -0.51 -8.35 -4.91
CA VAL A 33 0.25 -7.09 -4.81
C VAL A 33 1.71 -7.36 -5.16
N ASN A 34 2.24 -8.52 -4.80
CA ASN A 34 3.58 -8.94 -5.22
C ASN A 34 3.69 -9.04 -6.75
N LYS A 35 2.69 -9.63 -7.43
CA LYS A 35 2.62 -9.63 -8.90
C LYS A 35 2.56 -8.22 -9.48
N TRP A 36 1.85 -7.27 -8.85
CA TRP A 36 1.83 -5.87 -9.29
C TRP A 36 3.20 -5.20 -9.17
N CYS A 37 3.92 -5.45 -8.09
CA CYS A 37 5.29 -4.97 -7.91
C CYS A 37 6.22 -5.52 -9.00
N ASN A 38 6.21 -6.84 -9.24
CA ASN A 38 7.06 -7.44 -10.28
C ASN A 38 6.67 -7.02 -11.71
N ARG A 39 5.41 -6.63 -11.94
CA ARG A 39 4.93 -6.12 -13.23
C ARG A 39 5.15 -4.61 -13.41
N GLY A 40 5.72 -3.92 -12.42
CA GLY A 40 5.95 -2.47 -12.50
C GLY A 40 4.67 -1.63 -12.51
N LYS A 41 3.59 -2.09 -11.87
CA LYS A 41 2.34 -1.31 -11.77
C LYS A 41 2.44 -0.10 -10.84
N PHE A 42 3.32 -0.20 -9.84
CA PHE A 42 3.63 0.89 -8.91
C PHE A 42 4.66 1.83 -9.52
N HIS A 43 4.57 3.11 -9.18
CA HIS A 43 5.62 4.09 -9.48
C HIS A 43 6.85 3.85 -8.58
N GLU A 44 8.00 4.41 -8.97
CA GLU A 44 9.29 4.18 -8.30
C GLU A 44 9.30 4.63 -6.81
N ASN A 45 8.47 5.61 -6.46
CA ASN A 45 8.30 6.11 -5.10
C ASN A 45 7.19 5.39 -4.32
N GLU A 46 6.40 4.54 -4.97
CA GLU A 46 5.25 3.87 -4.35
C GLU A 46 5.55 2.45 -3.89
N ALA A 47 6.54 1.79 -4.48
CA ALA A 47 6.94 0.46 -4.10
C ALA A 47 8.45 0.27 -4.16
N ARG A 48 9.00 -0.44 -3.17
CA ARG A 48 10.42 -0.81 -3.14
C ARG A 48 10.61 -2.21 -2.61
N LYS A 49 11.70 -2.85 -3.03
CA LYS A 49 12.09 -4.16 -2.51
C LYS A 49 13.00 -3.99 -1.28
N SER A 50 12.62 -4.59 -0.16
CA SER A 50 13.39 -4.61 1.09
C SER A 50 13.82 -6.05 1.39
N GLY A 51 14.99 -6.42 0.87
CA GLY A 51 15.47 -7.80 0.92
C GLY A 51 14.55 -8.74 0.12
N LYS A 52 13.90 -9.69 0.81
CA LYS A 52 12.98 -10.67 0.21
C LYS A 52 11.54 -10.17 0.11
N VAL A 53 11.20 -9.06 0.76
CA VAL A 53 9.83 -8.57 0.87
C VAL A 53 9.66 -7.29 0.06
N TRP A 54 8.52 -7.13 -0.59
CA TRP A 54 8.12 -5.88 -1.23
C TRP A 54 7.36 -5.01 -0.23
N LEU A 55 7.71 -3.73 -0.21
CA LEU A 55 7.02 -2.68 0.54
C LEU A 55 6.25 -1.80 -0.44
N VAL A 56 5.03 -1.46 -0.10
CA VAL A 56 4.14 -0.60 -0.88
C VAL A 56 3.60 0.51 -0.01
N THR A 57 3.40 1.68 -0.60
CA THR A 57 2.77 2.82 0.06
C THR A 57 1.26 2.67 0.07
N CYS A 58 0.61 3.23 1.09
CA CYS A 58 -0.84 3.35 1.16
C CYS A 58 -1.39 4.09 -0.07
N GLU A 59 -0.74 5.17 -0.48
CA GLU A 59 -1.12 5.97 -1.65
C GLU A 59 -1.07 5.16 -2.96
N GLY A 60 0.00 4.38 -3.18
CA GLY A 60 0.10 3.51 -4.35
C GLY A 60 -0.98 2.42 -4.36
N MET A 61 -1.31 1.86 -3.20
CA MET A 61 -2.40 0.90 -3.06
C MET A 61 -3.77 1.54 -3.34
N GLU A 62 -4.05 2.71 -2.77
CA GLU A 62 -5.27 3.48 -3.04
C GLU A 62 -5.40 3.78 -4.54
N ARG A 63 -4.32 4.19 -5.22
CA ARG A 63 -4.30 4.44 -6.68
C ARG A 63 -4.63 3.19 -7.51
N LEU A 64 -4.05 2.04 -7.19
CA LEU A 64 -4.23 0.81 -7.98
C LEU A 64 -5.56 0.08 -7.72
N THR A 65 -6.15 0.28 -6.54
CA THR A 65 -7.38 -0.41 -6.11
C THR A 65 -8.64 0.39 -6.37
N ARG A 66 -8.54 1.73 -6.44
CA ARG A 66 -9.67 2.58 -6.76
C ARG A 66 -10.08 2.37 -8.23
N LYS A 67 -11.25 1.75 -8.41
CA LYS A 67 -11.96 1.67 -9.68
C LYS A 67 -12.58 3.01 -10.05
#